data_AF-A0A6C0CU73-F1
#
_entry.id   AF-A0A6C0CU73-F1
#
_cell.length_a   1.000
_cell.length_b   1.000
_cell.length_c   1.000
_cell.angle_alpha   90.00
_cell.angle_beta   90.00
_cell.angle_gamma   90.00
#
_symmetry.space_group_name_H-M   'P 1'
#
loop_
_entity.id
_entity.type
_entity.pdbx_description
1 polymer ?
#
loop_
_entity_poly.entity_id
_entity_poly.type
_entity_poly.pdbx_seq_one_letter_code
_entity_poly.pdbx_strand_id
1 'polypeptide(L)'
;MLPLLPELDTTLRELDSSDLMNQVSNYNEELQQNIISYLKTFGVVEKKAFVIAKKHLGTSFHILKSTGYQEWKKTLTTVAKS
;
A
#
# COMPACT_ATOMS: atom_id res chain seq x y z
N MET A 1 16.87 24.79 10.22
CA MET A 1 16.69 23.77 9.17
C MET A 1 16.41 22.46 9.88
N LEU A 2 15.14 22.04 9.99
CA LEU A 2 14.83 20.73 10.58
C LEU A 2 15.45 19.65 9.68
N PRO A 3 16.29 18.74 10.21
CA PRO A 3 16.78 17.63 9.41
C PRO A 3 15.58 16.74 9.09
N LEU A 4 15.22 16.66 7.81
CA LEU A 4 14.24 15.70 7.32
C LEU A 4 14.82 14.30 7.58
N LEU A 5 14.11 13.56 8.43
CA LEU A 5 14.54 12.33 9.11
C LEU A 5 15.19 11.30 8.17
N PRO A 6 16.46 10.89 8.40
CA PRO A 6 17.08 9.75 7.70
C PRO A 6 16.38 8.41 7.98
N GLU A 7 15.52 8.35 9.00
CA GLU A 7 14.77 7.16 9.40
C GLU A 7 13.78 6.68 8.33
N LEU A 8 13.30 7.58 7.46
CA LEU A 8 12.33 7.21 6.42
C LEU A 8 12.97 6.38 5.29
N ASP A 9 14.25 6.56 5.02
CA ASP A 9 14.96 5.85 3.94
C ASP A 9 15.23 4.39 4.33
N THR A 10 15.61 4.17 5.59
CA THR A 10 15.74 2.82 6.17
C THR A 10 14.39 2.10 6.22
N THR A 11 13.32 2.79 6.60
CA THR A 11 11.98 2.17 6.72
C THR A 11 11.40 1.76 5.35
N LEU A 12 11.77 2.45 4.26
CA LEU A 12 11.40 2.07 2.89
C LEU A 12 12.04 0.74 2.44
N ARG A 13 13.21 0.41 3.00
CA ARG A 13 13.96 -0.82 2.71
C ARG A 13 13.43 -2.03 3.49
N GLU A 14 12.73 -1.80 4.61
CA GLU A 14 12.08 -2.81 5.46
C GLU A 14 10.61 -3.08 5.11
N LEU A 15 10.11 -2.56 3.99
CA LEU A 15 8.91 -3.14 3.37
C LEU A 15 9.26 -4.50 2.79
N ASP A 16 9.49 -5.47 3.66
CA ASP A 16 9.59 -6.87 3.28
C ASP A 16 8.25 -7.25 2.64
N SER A 17 8.31 -7.41 1.32
CA SER A 17 7.16 -7.77 0.48
C SER A 17 6.54 -9.10 0.95
N SER A 18 7.31 -9.89 1.71
CA SER A 18 6.91 -11.15 2.34
C SER A 18 5.74 -11.00 3.32
N ASP A 19 5.73 -9.98 4.17
CA ASP A 19 4.69 -9.81 5.19
C ASP A 19 3.35 -9.37 4.56
N LEU A 20 3.44 -8.54 3.52
CA LEU A 20 2.28 -8.15 2.73
C LEU A 20 1.79 -9.33 1.87
N MET A 21 2.70 -10.11 1.29
CA MET A 21 2.38 -11.36 0.61
C MET A 21 1.64 -12.31 1.54
N ASN A 22 2.10 -12.55 2.76
CA ASN A 22 1.41 -13.45 3.71
C ASN A 22 -0.03 -13.01 4.02
N GLN A 23 -0.27 -11.70 4.11
CA GLN A 23 -1.62 -11.15 4.28
C GLN A 23 -2.49 -11.34 3.02
N VAL A 24 -1.88 -11.31 1.83
CA VAL A 24 -2.61 -11.43 0.55
C VAL A 24 -2.64 -12.85 -0.03
N SER A 25 -1.84 -13.77 0.50
CA SER A 25 -1.79 -15.18 0.09
C SER A 25 -3.13 -15.89 0.27
N ASN A 26 -3.95 -15.40 1.21
CA ASN A 26 -5.30 -15.91 1.47
C ASN A 26 -6.36 -15.30 0.53
N TYR A 27 -6.00 -14.34 -0.32
CA TYR A 27 -6.90 -13.76 -1.31
C TYR A 27 -6.77 -14.45 -2.67
N ASN A 28 -7.83 -14.36 -3.48
CA ASN A 28 -7.82 -14.86 -4.85
C ASN A 28 -6.81 -14.11 -5.72
N GLU A 29 -6.40 -14.74 -6.83
CA GLU A 29 -5.40 -14.20 -7.74
C GLU A 29 -5.75 -12.80 -8.25
N GLU A 30 -7.04 -12.54 -8.50
CA GLU A 30 -7.52 -11.23 -8.93
C GLU A 30 -7.25 -10.14 -7.87
N LEU A 31 -7.53 -10.40 -6.59
CA LEU A 31 -7.24 -9.47 -5.50
C LEU A 31 -5.74 -9.23 -5.36
N GLN A 32 -4.92 -10.28 -5.48
CA GLN A 32 -3.47 -10.14 -5.42
C GLN A 32 -2.96 -9.22 -6.53
N GLN A 33 -3.43 -9.42 -7.77
CA GLN A 33 -3.06 -8.57 -8.91
C GLN A 33 -3.55 -7.12 -8.75
N ASN A 34 -4.74 -6.92 -8.19
CA ASN A 34 -5.27 -5.59 -7.90
C ASN A 34 -4.43 -4.87 -6.84
N ILE A 35 -4.05 -5.55 -5.77
CA ILE A 35 -3.17 -4.99 -4.73
C ILE A 35 -1.81 -4.62 -5.31
N ILE A 36 -1.20 -5.51 -6.10
CA ILE A 36 0.07 -5.22 -6.77
C ILE A 36 -0.07 -4.01 -7.69
N SER A 37 -1.15 -3.93 -8.46
CA SER A 37 -1.41 -2.81 -9.37
C SER A 37 -1.60 -1.49 -8.61
N TYR A 38 -2.32 -1.51 -7.49
CA TYR A 38 -2.47 -0.36 -6.60
C TYR A 38 -1.13 0.09 -6.02
N LEU A 39 -0.31 -0.83 -5.51
CA LEU A 39 1.01 -0.49 -4.99
C LEU A 39 1.95 0.05 -6.08
N LYS A 40 1.77 -0.37 -7.34
CA LYS A 40 2.50 0.18 -8.50
C LYS A 40 2.11 1.61 -8.81
N THR A 41 0.90 2.06 -8.49
CA THR A 41 0.51 3.47 -8.70
C THR A 41 1.15 4.41 -7.70
N PHE A 42 1.75 3.90 -6.61
CA PHE A 42 2.29 4.75 -5.56
C PHE A 42 3.57 5.48 -6.00
N GLY A 43 3.51 6.80 -5.89
CA GLY A 43 4.68 7.66 -5.92
C GLY A 43 5.55 7.53 -4.67
N VAL A 44 6.57 8.38 -4.59
CA VAL A 44 7.49 8.43 -3.43
C VAL A 44 6.75 8.83 -2.16
N VAL A 45 5.73 9.70 -2.27
CA VAL A 45 4.96 10.20 -1.12
C VAL A 45 3.98 9.15 -0.62
N GLU A 46 3.22 8.50 -1.50
CA GLU A 46 2.26 7.47 -1.10
C GLU A 46 2.96 6.25 -0.50
N LYS A 47 4.12 5.86 -1.03
CA LYS A 47 4.94 4.80 -0.42
C LYS A 47 5.31 5.15 1.03
N LYS A 48 5.74 6.39 1.29
CA LYS A 48 6.08 6.84 2.66
C LYS A 48 4.85 6.83 3.57
N ALA A 49 3.72 7.36 3.11
CA ALA A 49 2.48 7.35 3.88
C ALA A 49 2.02 5.92 4.20
N PHE A 50 2.12 5.02 3.23
CA PHE A 50 1.79 3.60 3.38
C PHE A 50 2.67 2.91 4.42
N VAL A 51 3.99 3.16 4.40
CA VAL A 51 4.94 2.67 5.39
C VAL A 51 4.59 3.16 6.79
N ILE A 52 4.30 4.45 6.95
CA ILE A 52 3.95 5.04 8.24
C ILE A 52 2.64 4.42 8.77
N ALA A 53 1.62 4.30 7.93
CA ALA A 53 0.35 3.68 8.29
C ALA A 53 0.53 2.20 8.67
N LYS A 54 1.32 1.44 7.89
CA LYS A 54 1.62 0.04 8.19
C LYS A 54 2.39 -0.09 9.51
N LYS A 55 3.41 0.73 9.75
CA LYS A 55 4.17 0.72 11.01
C LYS A 55 3.30 1.08 12.21
N HIS A 56 2.38 2.03 12.04
CA HIS A 56 1.47 2.46 13.09
C HIS A 56 0.40 1.41 13.42
N LEU A 57 -0.09 0.69 12.41
CA LEU A 57 -1.19 -0.28 12.54
C LEU A 57 -0.69 -1.73 12.69
N GLY A 58 0.59 -2.01 12.40
CA GLY A 58 1.23 -3.31 12.51
C GLY A 58 0.42 -4.43 11.85
N THR A 59 0.15 -5.48 12.63
CA THR A 59 -0.63 -6.66 12.22
C THR A 59 -2.12 -6.40 11.99
N SER A 60 -2.64 -5.24 12.44
CA SER A 60 -4.04 -4.85 12.20
C SER A 60 -4.24 -4.17 10.85
N PHE A 61 -3.15 -3.84 10.15
CA PHE A 61 -3.21 -3.17 8.85
C PHE A 61 -3.77 -4.10 7.76
N HIS A 62 -4.92 -3.73 7.19
CA HIS A 62 -5.50 -4.42 6.03
C HIS A 62 -5.58 -3.47 4.83
N ILE A 63 -4.75 -3.72 3.81
CA ILE A 63 -4.71 -2.90 2.58
C ILE A 63 -6.08 -2.81 1.90
N LEU A 64 -6.84 -3.90 1.87
CA LEU A 64 -8.17 -3.96 1.27
C LEU A 64 -9.20 -3.08 1.99
N LYS A 65 -9.02 -2.85 3.29
CA LYS A 65 -9.91 -2.01 4.10
C LYS A 65 -9.42 -0.57 4.17
N SER A 66 -8.25 -0.27 3.63
CA SER A 66 -7.72 1.09 3.61
C SER A 66 -8.56 1.99 2.70
N THR A 67 -8.78 3.23 3.13
CA THR A 67 -9.52 4.23 2.36
C THR A 67 -8.92 4.42 0.97
N GLY A 68 -7.57 4.51 0.88
CA GLY A 68 -6.88 4.69 -0.39
C GLY A 68 -7.12 3.57 -1.40
N TYR A 69 -7.12 2.30 -0.96
CA TYR A 69 -7.40 1.18 -1.87
C TYR A 69 -8.85 1.17 -2.34
N GLN A 70 -9.79 1.49 -1.45
CA GLN A 70 -11.22 1.57 -1.80
C GLN A 70 -11.50 2.70 -2.78
N GLU A 71 -10.84 3.85 -2.61
CA GLU A 71 -10.92 4.97 -3.55
C GLU A 71 -10.30 4.62 -4.90
N TRP A 72 -9.11 4.04 -4.92
CA TRP A 72 -8.47 3.58 -6.16
C TRP A 72 -9.30 2.52 -6.89
N LYS A 73 -9.90 1.58 -6.16
CA LYS A 73 -10.79 0.59 -6.77
C LYS A 73 -12.00 1.25 -7.46
N LYS A 74 -12.53 2.35 -6.89
CA LYS A 74 -13.58 3.14 -7.54
C LYS A 74 -13.08 3.78 -8.83
N THR A 75 -11.86 4.31 -8.87
CA THR A 75 -11.32 4.93 -10.10
C THR A 75 -11.21 3.93 -11.24
N LEU A 76 -10.78 2.69 -10.98
CA LEU A 76 -10.76 1.61 -11.97
C LEU A 76 -12.13 1.32 -12.58
N THR A 77 -13.18 1.44 -11.78
CA THR A 77 -14.56 1.14 -12.21
C THR A 77 -15.15 2.31 -13.00
N THR A 78 -14.72 3.54 -12.72
CA THR A 78 -15.18 4.75 -13.39
C THR A 78 -14.62 4.91 -14.81
N VAL A 79 -13.40 4.40 -15.10
CA VAL A 79 -12.81 4.49 -16.45
C VAL A 79 -13.55 3.64 -17.51
N ALA A 80 -14.43 2.71 -17.09
CA ALA A 80 -15.23 1.88 -17.99
C ALA A 80 -16.55 2.54 -18.46
N LYS A 81 -16.83 3.78 -18.04
CA LYS A 81 -17.95 4.59 -18.53
C LYS A 81 -17.45 5.96 -19.00
N SER A 82 -16.87 6.01 -20.19
CA SER A 82 -16.76 7.22 -21.01
C SER A 82 -16.72 6.84 -22.48
#